data_AF-A0AAV2BLB9-F1
#
_entry.id   AF-A0AAV2BLB9-F1
#
_cell.length_a   1.000
_cell.length_b   1.000
_cell.length_c   1.000
_cell.angle_alpha   90.00
_cell.angle_beta   90.00
_cell.angle_gamma   90.00
#
_symmetry.space_group_name_H-M   'P 1'
#
loop_
_entity.id
_entity.type
_entity.pdbx_description
1 polymer ?
#
loop_
_entity_poly.entity_id
_entity_poly.type
_entity_poly.pdbx_seq_one_letter_code
_entity_poly.pdbx_strand_id
1 'polypeptide(L)'
;MAELNRIKKERAQEEARRVNITEAERKAQEEKIRTENILSGNPLLNNKPVEFKVKRRWDDDVVFKNCAIEEPDRKEKPFINDTLRSSFHKKFMEKYVK
;
A
#
# COMPACT_ATOMS: atom_id res chain seq x y z
N MET A 1 -46.37 3.20 -59.02
CA MET A 1 -45.29 4.05 -58.43
C MET A 1 -45.54 4.50 -56.98
N ALA A 2 -46.78 4.69 -56.52
CA ALA A 2 -47.07 5.15 -55.16
C ALA A 2 -46.78 4.12 -54.04
N GLU A 3 -46.92 2.83 -54.35
CA GLU A 3 -46.75 1.73 -53.40
C GLU A 3 -45.27 1.50 -53.02
N LEU A 4 -44.35 1.56 -53.99
CA LEU A 4 -42.90 1.52 -53.77
C LEU A 4 -42.41 2.64 -52.85
N ASN A 5 -43.01 3.82 -52.93
CA ASN A 5 -42.64 4.95 -52.08
C ASN A 5 -43.13 4.77 -50.64
N ARG A 6 -44.26 4.08 -50.40
CA ARG A 6 -44.70 3.72 -49.04
C ARG A 6 -43.77 2.68 -48.41
N ILE A 7 -43.38 1.65 -49.16
CA ILE A 7 -42.46 0.61 -48.68
C ILE A 7 -41.08 1.19 -48.34
N LYS A 8 -40.56 2.11 -49.15
CA LYS A 8 -39.31 2.81 -48.84
C LYS A 8 -39.40 3.67 -47.58
N LYS A 9 -40.52 4.36 -47.37
CA LYS A 9 -40.75 5.18 -46.18
C LYS A 9 -40.85 4.33 -44.92
N GLU A 10 -41.53 3.18 -45.01
CA GLU A 10 -41.69 2.24 -43.89
C GLU A 10 -40.36 1.59 -43.49
N ARG A 11 -39.55 1.15 -44.46
CA ARG A 11 -38.19 0.63 -44.18
C ARG A 11 -37.28 1.67 -43.55
N ALA A 12 -37.30 2.91 -44.04
CA ALA A 12 -36.48 3.98 -43.48
C ALA A 12 -36.88 4.27 -42.03
N GLN A 13 -38.16 4.17 -41.69
CA GLN A 13 -38.68 4.39 -40.35
C GLN A 13 -38.34 3.24 -39.38
N GLU A 14 -38.38 2.00 -39.88
CA GLU A 14 -37.97 0.80 -39.13
C GLU A 14 -36.46 0.79 -38.87
N GLU A 15 -35.66 1.13 -39.88
CA GLU A 15 -34.20 1.24 -39.76
C GLU A 15 -33.80 2.35 -38.78
N ALA A 16 -34.46 3.51 -38.84
CA ALA A 16 -34.25 4.59 -37.88
C ALA A 16 -34.61 4.16 -36.44
N ARG A 17 -35.70 3.40 -36.24
CA ARG A 17 -36.02 2.84 -34.91
C ARG A 17 -34.94 1.89 -34.42
N ARG A 18 -34.48 0.99 -35.29
CA ARG A 18 -33.47 -0.02 -34.93
C ARG A 18 -32.14 0.63 -34.53
N VAL A 19 -31.68 1.64 -35.29
CA VAL A 19 -30.47 2.40 -34.98
C VAL A 19 -30.60 3.11 -33.62
N ASN A 20 -31.73 3.78 -33.37
CA ASN A 20 -31.97 4.46 -32.10
C ASN A 20 -31.95 3.49 -30.89
N ILE A 21 -32.54 2.29 -31.03
CA ILE A 21 -32.53 1.28 -29.97
C ILE A 21 -31.09 0.78 -29.70
N THR A 22 -30.34 0.45 -30.76
CA THR A 22 -28.96 -0.02 -30.61
C THR A 22 -28.03 1.04 -30.02
N GLU A 23 -28.25 2.31 -30.36
CA GLU A 23 -27.44 3.41 -29.85
C GLU A 23 -27.76 3.73 -28.39
N ALA A 24 -29.03 3.59 -27.98
CA ALA A 24 -29.43 3.67 -26.59
C ALA A 24 -28.83 2.54 -25.74
N GLU A 25 -28.81 1.30 -26.23
CA GLU A 25 -28.15 0.18 -25.55
C GLU A 25 -26.65 0.38 -25.41
N ARG A 26 -25.98 0.83 -26.48
CA ARG A 26 -24.53 1.12 -26.47
C ARG A 26 -24.19 2.19 -25.44
N LYS A 27 -24.98 3.27 -25.38
CA LYS A 27 -24.80 4.35 -24.41
C LYS A 27 -25.02 3.87 -22.98
N ALA A 28 -26.02 3.03 -22.74
CA ALA A 28 -26.28 2.43 -21.44
C ALA A 28 -25.14 1.48 -21.00
N GLN A 29 -24.54 0.72 -21.93
CA GLN A 29 -23.37 -0.12 -21.64
C GLN A 29 -22.14 0.73 -21.30
N GLU A 30 -21.87 1.78 -22.07
CA GLU A 30 -20.76 2.71 -21.78
C GLU A 30 -20.92 3.38 -20.42
N GLU A 31 -22.14 3.79 -20.04
CA GLU A 31 -22.41 4.35 -18.72
C GLU A 31 -22.21 3.33 -17.60
N LYS A 32 -22.58 2.06 -17.79
CA LYS A 32 -22.30 0.98 -16.83
C LYS A 32 -20.81 0.71 -16.66
N ILE A 33 -20.05 0.65 -17.75
CA ILE A 33 -18.60 0.44 -17.70
C ILE A 33 -17.93 1.64 -17.02
N ARG A 34 -18.39 2.86 -17.30
CA ARG A 34 -17.88 4.08 -16.67
C ARG A 34 -18.12 4.07 -15.16
N THR A 35 -19.31 3.69 -14.70
CA THR A 35 -19.62 3.63 -13.27
C THR A 35 -18.82 2.54 -12.55
N GLU A 36 -18.66 1.37 -13.17
CA GLU A 36 -17.85 0.26 -12.65
C GLU A 36 -16.35 0.65 -12.53
N ASN A 37 -15.81 1.34 -13.52
CA ASN A 37 -14.43 1.85 -13.48
C ASN A 37 -14.22 2.92 -12.41
N ILE A 38 -15.19 3.83 -12.23
CA ILE A 38 -15.13 4.85 -11.17
C ILE A 38 -15.17 4.17 -9.78
N LEU A 39 -15.98 3.12 -9.64
CA LEU A 39 -16.11 2.40 -8.38
C LEU A 39 -14.86 1.55 -8.05
N SER A 40 -14.28 0.89 -9.06
CA SER A 40 -13.11 0.02 -8.90
C SER A 40 -11.78 0.78 -8.82
N GLY A 41 -11.70 1.98 -9.40
CA GLY A 41 -10.49 2.82 -9.40
C GLY A 41 -10.25 3.57 -8.08
N ASN A 42 -11.20 3.55 -7.13
CA ASN A 42 -11.04 4.23 -5.86
C ASN A 42 -10.60 3.26 -4.73
N PRO A 43 -9.31 3.28 -4.34
CA PRO A 43 -8.81 2.43 -3.26
C PRO A 43 -9.39 2.77 -1.86
N LEU A 44 -10.06 3.91 -1.68
CA LEU A 44 -10.79 4.24 -0.43
C LEU A 44 -12.18 3.60 -0.36
N LEU A 45 -12.81 3.29 -1.50
CA LEU A 45 -14.13 2.64 -1.56
C LEU A 45 -14.00 1.11 -1.66
N ASN A 46 -12.87 0.62 -2.15
CA ASN A 46 -12.53 -0.79 -2.10
C ASN A 46 -12.04 -1.15 -0.70
N ASN A 47 -12.97 -1.41 0.23
CA ASN A 47 -12.74 -2.08 1.51
C ASN A 47 -12.28 -3.54 1.33
N LYS A 48 -11.42 -3.84 0.35
CA LYS A 48 -10.61 -5.04 0.42
C LYS A 48 -9.69 -4.82 1.62
N PRO A 49 -9.68 -5.70 2.64
CA PRO A 49 -8.72 -5.60 3.70
C PRO A 49 -7.36 -5.69 3.03
N VAL A 50 -6.67 -4.56 2.92
CA VAL A 50 -5.27 -4.54 2.58
C VAL A 50 -4.65 -5.33 3.72
N GLU A 51 -4.31 -6.59 3.47
CA GLU A 51 -3.62 -7.41 4.45
C GLU A 51 -2.34 -6.66 4.81
N PHE A 52 -2.38 -5.90 5.91
CA PHE A 52 -1.21 -5.33 6.56
C PHE A 52 -0.44 -6.48 7.19
N LYS A 53 0.04 -7.42 6.37
CA LYS A 53 1.04 -8.40 6.74
C LYS A 53 2.31 -7.60 6.96
N VAL A 54 2.55 -7.24 8.22
CA VAL A 54 3.83 -6.71 8.68
C VAL A 54 4.88 -7.74 8.24
N LYS A 55 5.65 -7.40 7.21
CA LYS A 55 6.76 -8.24 6.76
C LYS A 55 7.70 -8.47 7.95
N ARG A 56 8.10 -9.71 8.13
CA ARG A 56 9.08 -10.11 9.14
C ARG A 56 10.33 -9.25 8.98
N ARG A 57 10.74 -8.58 10.05
CA ARG A 57 11.89 -7.67 10.01
C ARG A 57 13.17 -8.51 9.87
N TRP A 58 14.19 -7.96 9.22
CA TRP A 58 15.47 -8.66 8.98
C TRP A 58 16.14 -9.10 10.29
N ASP A 59 15.87 -8.39 11.38
CA ASP A 59 16.42 -8.67 12.69
C ASP A 59 15.63 -9.77 13.42
N ASP A 60 14.44 -10.15 12.97
CA ASP A 60 13.53 -11.07 13.68
C ASP A 60 14.07 -12.52 13.78
N ASP A 61 15.19 -12.84 13.11
CA ASP A 61 15.89 -14.13 13.18
C ASP A 61 17.10 -14.15 14.12
N VAL A 62 17.37 -13.05 14.83
CA VAL A 62 18.54 -12.96 15.71
C VAL A 62 18.25 -13.62 17.05
N VAL A 63 19.10 -14.59 17.43
CA VAL A 63 18.98 -15.40 18.66
C VAL A 63 19.18 -14.62 19.97
N PHE A 64 19.82 -13.45 19.92
CA PHE A 64 20.00 -12.56 21.07
C PHE A 64 19.33 -11.22 20.82
N LYS A 65 18.40 -10.84 21.71
CA LYS A 65 17.64 -9.60 21.62
C LYS A 65 17.84 -8.78 22.89
N ASN A 66 18.15 -7.49 22.70
CA ASN A 66 18.09 -6.47 23.76
C ASN A 66 18.82 -6.84 25.07
N CYS A 67 19.96 -7.52 25.00
CA CYS A 67 20.68 -8.02 26.19
C CYS A 67 21.13 -6.94 27.18
N ALA A 68 21.19 -5.67 26.76
CA ALA A 68 21.63 -4.53 27.58
C ALA A 68 20.51 -3.50 27.83
N ILE A 69 19.24 -3.82 27.56
CA ILE A 69 18.14 -2.83 27.66
C ILE A 69 17.86 -2.38 29.10
N GLU A 70 18.07 -3.26 30.06
CA GLU A 70 17.89 -2.98 31.49
C GLU A 70 19.19 -2.61 32.19
N GLU A 71 20.33 -2.59 31.47
CA GLU A 71 21.57 -2.15 32.10
C GLU A 71 21.47 -0.65 32.44
N PRO A 72 21.56 -0.28 33.73
CA PRO A 72 21.52 1.12 34.11
C PRO A 72 22.74 1.80 33.50
N ASP A 73 22.50 2.91 32.80
CA ASP A 73 23.56 3.71 32.20
C ASP A 73 24.48 4.20 33.33
N ARG A 74 25.66 3.55 33.47
CA ARG A 74 26.66 3.84 34.52
C ARG A 74 27.38 5.15 34.20
N LYS A 75 26.62 6.24 34.14
CA LYS A 75 27.13 7.60 33.90
C LYS A 75 28.01 8.08 35.04
N GLU A 76 27.71 7.64 36.26
CA GLU A 76 28.50 7.96 37.43
C GLU A 76 29.67 6.98 37.56
N LYS A 77 30.89 7.49 37.33
CA LYS A 77 32.12 6.77 37.62
C LYS A 77 32.43 6.99 39.10
N PRO A 78 32.34 5.98 39.97
CA PRO A 78 32.70 6.15 41.36
C PRO A 78 34.18 6.55 41.46
N PHE A 79 34.47 7.55 42.30
CA PHE A 79 35.85 7.85 42.67
C PHE A 79 36.37 6.73 43.57
N ILE A 80 37.51 6.15 43.21
CA ILE A 80 38.17 5.10 43.98
C ILE A 80 39.53 5.66 44.40
N ASN A 81 39.78 5.70 45.70
CA ASN A 81 41.08 6.08 46.26
C ASN A 81 42.07 4.91 46.18
N ASP A 82 42.36 4.45 44.95
CA ASP A 82 43.28 3.37 44.63
C ASP A 82 43.80 3.56 43.19
N THR A 83 45.11 3.57 43.01
CA THR A 83 45.75 3.85 41.72
C THR A 83 45.59 2.73 40.70
N LEU A 84 45.42 1.48 41.10
CA LEU A 84 45.30 0.31 40.21
C LEU A 84 43.84 -0.01 39.88
N ARG A 85 42.93 0.21 40.84
CA ARG A 85 41.49 -0.09 40.65
C ARG A 85 40.69 1.08 40.09
N SER A 86 41.28 2.27 40.04
CA SER A 86 40.67 3.46 39.44
C SER A 86 40.22 3.20 38.00
N SER A 87 39.08 3.81 37.64
CA SER A 87 38.58 3.79 36.26
C SER A 87 39.60 4.33 35.25
N PHE A 88 40.48 5.24 35.70
CA PHE A 88 41.58 5.74 34.88
C PHE A 88 42.57 4.63 34.54
N HIS A 89 43.07 3.90 35.54
CA HIS A 89 44.08 2.87 35.33
C HIS A 89 43.53 1.69 34.52
N LYS A 90 42.28 1.27 34.77
CA LYS A 90 41.63 0.24 33.94
C LYS A 90 41.60 0.62 32.46
N LYS A 91 41.20 1.86 32.14
CA LYS A 91 41.20 2.40 30.77
C LYS A 91 42.59 2.58 30.19
N PHE A 92 43.56 2.98 31.01
CA PHE A 92 44.95 3.10 30.60
C PHE A 92 45.52 1.74 30.19
N MET A 93 45.29 0.71 31.00
CA MET A 93 45.73 -0.65 30.70
C MET A 93 45.03 -1.17 29.44
N GLU A 94 43.70 -1.07 29.33
CA GLU A 94 42.96 -1.49 28.12
C GLU A 94 43.46 -0.79 26.84
N LYS A 95 43.89 0.48 26.94
CA LYS A 95 44.36 1.25 25.78
C LYS A 95 45.79 0.91 25.38
N TYR A 96 46.69 0.72 26.33
CA TYR A 96 48.14 0.62 26.07
C TYR A 96 48.70 -0.79 26.25
N VAL A 97 47.95 -1.69 26.87
CA VAL A 97 48.31 -3.08 27.10
C VAL A 97 47.20 -3.94 26.51
N LYS A 98 47.48 -4.57 25.36
CA LYS A 98 46.53 -5.43 24.65
C LYS A 98 46.76 -6.88 24.99
#